data_AF-A0A813HF86-F1
#
_entry.id   AF-A0A813HF86-F1
#
_cell.length_a   1.000
_cell.length_b   1.000
_cell.length_c   1.000
_cell.angle_alpha   90.00
_cell.angle_beta   90.00
_cell.angle_gamma   90.00
#
_symmetry.space_group_name_H-M   'P 1'
#
loop_
_entity.id
_entity.type
_entity.pdbx_description
1 polymer ?
#
loop_
_entity_poly.entity_id
_entity_poly.type
_entity_poly.pdbx_seq_one_letter_code
_entity_poly.pdbx_strand_id
1 'polypeptide(L)'
;MSRKPWLQPRCMSRRQKIAAKRDVEEAKDAAREEVEAAMVAMKRDVQAAMVAAKKDVEEAKITAQIDVEAAKVAARAEVETAMVLTKREVKEAMAVAKHDVEEAMLAAKKDVEEAKATARDEVEAAMASTKRDVQEAMFAAKMDSFEAKIAAKREVVEAKLAAREEIAAAMAATKRDAIAARAAAKTEVEEAKAEALAARMLGVEEARLAARQNYAERHAGRKRSLQLHAAVPPGKKYNYFLSHKKTHSKLGRQSESLAMALHDSQSSAGFVGFFDIDDLKTITPQQLAEDVKMSCARIVVLHDETSLSAWCQLEWKAAELAGIPVLCIVDAHNVSRTTVLEQVQQCSSHLMVHQWVSYIDTYRYDATRQITEWLHVHCTAPTLLRAASFTS
;
A
#
# COMPACT_ATOMS: atom_id res chain seq x y z
N MET A 1 76.64 -160.00 -68.94
CA MET A 1 76.13 -161.28 -69.46
C MET A 1 76.37 -162.36 -68.42
N SER A 2 75.33 -162.88 -67.75
CA SER A 2 75.23 -164.34 -67.49
C SER A 2 73.87 -164.71 -66.89
N ARG A 3 73.05 -165.27 -67.77
CA ARG A 3 72.05 -166.34 -67.59
C ARG A 3 71.19 -166.34 -66.29
N LYS A 4 69.97 -165.84 -66.52
CA LYS A 4 68.67 -166.15 -65.91
C LYS A 4 68.53 -167.55 -65.29
N PRO A 5 67.78 -167.66 -64.19
CA PRO A 5 66.91 -168.80 -63.95
C PRO A 5 65.44 -168.36 -63.98
N TRP A 6 64.68 -169.02 -64.84
CA TRP A 6 63.22 -169.01 -64.86
C TRP A 6 62.71 -169.66 -63.57
N LEU A 7 61.97 -168.91 -62.74
CA LEU A 7 61.14 -169.50 -61.69
C LEU A 7 59.77 -169.80 -62.28
N GLN A 8 59.53 -171.11 -62.42
CA GLN A 8 58.24 -171.72 -62.75
C GLN A 8 57.12 -171.23 -61.81
N PRO A 9 55.87 -171.17 -62.31
CA PRO A 9 54.70 -170.87 -61.50
C PRO A 9 54.47 -171.98 -60.48
N ARG A 10 54.91 -171.76 -59.23
CA ARG A 10 54.57 -172.63 -58.11
C ARG A 10 53.07 -172.58 -57.91
N CYS A 11 52.43 -173.71 -58.19
CA CYS A 11 51.07 -174.01 -57.80
C CYS A 11 50.94 -173.75 -56.28
N MET A 12 50.38 -172.60 -55.91
CA MET A 12 50.04 -172.32 -54.52
C MET A 12 49.13 -173.45 -54.03
N SER A 13 49.55 -174.15 -52.98
CA SER A 13 48.70 -175.14 -52.33
C SER A 13 47.40 -174.46 -51.86
N ARG A 14 46.30 -175.21 -51.79
CA ARG A 14 44.99 -174.71 -51.36
C ARG A 14 45.07 -173.90 -50.04
N ARG A 15 46.00 -174.26 -49.14
CA ARG A 15 46.29 -173.55 -47.88
C ARG A 15 46.87 -172.15 -48.09
N GLN A 16 47.78 -171.94 -49.04
CA GLN A 16 48.35 -170.61 -49.31
C GLN A 16 47.34 -169.67 -49.98
N LYS A 17 46.43 -170.20 -50.81
CA LYS A 17 45.30 -169.42 -51.36
C LYS A 17 44.29 -169.04 -50.27
N ILE A 18 44.10 -169.89 -49.25
CA ILE A 18 43.23 -169.58 -48.10
C ILE A 18 43.89 -168.52 -47.21
N ALA A 19 45.21 -168.62 -46.95
CA ALA A 19 45.95 -167.62 -46.20
C ALA A 19 45.91 -166.24 -46.89
N ALA A 20 46.24 -166.18 -48.19
CA ALA A 20 46.17 -164.92 -48.94
C ALA A 20 44.74 -164.36 -49.04
N LYS A 21 43.70 -165.21 -49.12
CA LYS A 21 42.31 -164.74 -49.03
C LYS A 21 41.97 -164.19 -47.65
N ARG A 22 42.49 -164.79 -46.58
CA ARG A 22 42.29 -164.34 -45.21
C ARG A 22 43.01 -163.01 -44.97
N ASP A 23 44.24 -162.86 -45.45
CA ASP A 23 44.99 -161.60 -45.38
C ASP A 23 44.28 -160.49 -46.19
N VAL A 24 43.67 -160.84 -47.33
CA VAL A 24 42.88 -159.89 -48.12
C VAL A 24 41.58 -159.50 -47.41
N GLU A 25 40.88 -160.42 -46.76
CA GLU A 25 39.69 -160.08 -45.97
C GLU A 25 40.06 -159.28 -44.70
N GLU A 26 41.14 -159.63 -44.02
CA GLU A 26 41.66 -158.88 -42.87
C GLU A 26 42.12 -157.48 -43.27
N ALA A 27 42.76 -157.32 -44.44
CA ALA A 27 43.09 -156.02 -45.00
C ALA A 27 41.85 -155.20 -45.41
N LYS A 28 40.77 -155.86 -45.87
CA LYS A 28 39.50 -155.18 -46.16
C LYS A 28 38.78 -154.74 -44.89
N ASP A 29 38.79 -155.57 -43.86
CA ASP A 29 38.20 -155.24 -42.56
C ASP A 29 39.00 -154.11 -41.90
N ALA A 30 40.32 -154.14 -41.93
CA ALA A 30 41.18 -153.05 -41.49
C ALA A 30 40.92 -151.75 -42.28
N ALA A 31 40.84 -151.83 -43.61
CA ALA A 31 40.51 -150.67 -44.43
C ALA A 31 39.09 -150.15 -44.16
N ARG A 32 38.13 -151.02 -43.86
CA ARG A 32 36.76 -150.63 -43.50
C ARG A 32 36.72 -149.96 -42.13
N GLU A 33 37.45 -150.49 -41.15
CA GLU A 33 37.61 -149.88 -39.83
C GLU A 33 38.30 -148.52 -39.92
N GLU A 34 39.34 -148.38 -40.74
CA GLU A 34 39.99 -147.08 -40.99
C GLU A 34 39.03 -146.08 -41.64
N VAL A 35 38.23 -146.51 -42.61
CA VAL A 35 37.21 -145.67 -43.25
C VAL A 35 36.11 -145.29 -42.25
N GLU A 36 35.67 -146.20 -41.39
CA GLU A 36 34.66 -145.93 -40.38
C GLU A 36 35.21 -144.98 -39.29
N ALA A 37 36.45 -145.19 -38.84
CA ALA A 37 37.15 -144.29 -37.94
C ALA A 37 37.33 -142.90 -38.55
N ALA A 38 37.70 -142.81 -39.83
CA ALA A 38 37.80 -141.55 -40.56
C ALA A 38 36.45 -140.85 -40.70
N MET A 39 35.36 -141.59 -40.94
CA MET A 39 34.02 -141.03 -41.01
C MET A 39 33.54 -140.51 -39.64
N VAL A 40 33.86 -141.24 -38.55
CA VAL A 40 33.56 -140.80 -37.17
C VAL A 40 34.38 -139.55 -36.81
N ALA A 41 35.66 -139.50 -37.17
CA ALA A 41 36.50 -138.32 -37.00
C ALA A 41 35.93 -137.12 -37.76
N MET A 42 35.61 -137.30 -39.05
CA MET A 42 35.02 -136.24 -39.87
C MET A 42 33.68 -135.77 -39.30
N LYS A 43 32.82 -136.67 -38.81
CA LYS A 43 31.56 -136.28 -38.14
C LYS A 43 31.81 -135.46 -36.87
N ARG A 44 32.81 -135.83 -36.07
CA ARG A 44 33.19 -135.07 -34.87
C ARG A 44 33.73 -133.69 -35.24
N ASP A 45 34.56 -133.60 -36.26
CA ASP A 45 35.11 -132.33 -36.75
C ASP A 45 34.01 -131.41 -37.29
N VAL A 46 33.06 -131.97 -38.06
CA VAL A 46 31.88 -131.22 -38.55
C VAL A 46 31.02 -130.76 -37.37
N GLN A 47 30.78 -131.61 -36.37
CA GLN A 47 30.00 -131.23 -35.19
C GLN A 47 30.71 -130.16 -34.36
N ALA A 48 32.03 -130.26 -34.18
CA ALA A 48 32.85 -129.26 -33.51
C ALA A 48 32.84 -127.93 -34.26
N ALA A 49 32.97 -127.94 -35.59
CA ALA A 49 32.88 -126.76 -36.43
C ALA A 49 31.48 -126.11 -36.36
N MET A 50 30.42 -126.91 -36.33
CA MET A 50 29.04 -126.40 -36.19
C MET A 50 28.80 -125.77 -34.82
N VAL A 51 29.37 -126.33 -33.74
CA VAL A 51 29.31 -125.74 -32.40
C VAL A 51 30.13 -124.44 -32.34
N ALA A 52 31.32 -124.41 -32.93
CA ALA A 52 32.15 -123.20 -33.02
C ALA A 52 31.41 -122.09 -33.79
N ALA A 53 30.88 -122.39 -34.97
CA ALA A 53 30.11 -121.43 -35.76
C ALA A 53 28.87 -120.91 -35.02
N LYS A 54 28.16 -121.76 -34.26
CA LYS A 54 27.05 -121.31 -33.41
C LYS A 54 27.51 -120.37 -32.29
N LYS A 55 28.65 -120.66 -31.67
CA LYS A 55 29.24 -119.81 -30.63
C LYS A 55 29.63 -118.45 -31.20
N ASP A 56 30.27 -118.43 -32.37
CA ASP A 56 30.66 -117.20 -33.06
C ASP A 56 29.43 -116.36 -33.44
N VAL A 57 28.33 -117.00 -33.88
CA VAL A 57 27.06 -116.31 -34.18
C VAL A 57 26.44 -115.70 -32.92
N GLU A 58 26.43 -116.42 -31.79
CA GLU A 58 25.91 -115.87 -30.53
C GLU A 58 26.82 -114.75 -29.98
N GLU A 59 28.14 -114.87 -30.09
CA GLU A 59 29.08 -113.80 -29.71
C GLU A 59 28.89 -112.55 -30.59
N ALA A 60 28.70 -112.71 -31.90
CA ALA A 60 28.38 -111.62 -32.81
C ALA A 60 27.03 -110.96 -32.46
N LYS A 61 26.02 -111.75 -32.09
CA LYS A 61 24.70 -111.24 -31.67
C LYS A 61 24.78 -110.45 -30.36
N ILE A 62 25.56 -110.93 -29.38
CA ILE A 62 25.80 -110.20 -28.13
C ILE A 62 26.52 -108.89 -28.41
N THR A 63 27.55 -108.91 -29.26
CA THR A 63 28.31 -107.71 -29.64
C THR A 63 27.39 -106.68 -30.32
N ALA A 64 26.60 -107.09 -31.31
CA ALA A 64 25.63 -106.22 -31.97
C ALA A 64 24.58 -105.66 -31.00
N GLN A 65 24.14 -106.45 -30.01
CA GLN A 65 23.19 -105.98 -29.00
C GLN A 65 23.84 -104.93 -28.06
N ILE A 66 25.09 -105.12 -27.67
CA ILE A 66 25.86 -104.15 -26.89
C ILE A 66 26.02 -102.85 -27.67
N ASP A 67 26.38 -102.92 -28.96
CA ASP A 67 26.54 -101.75 -29.82
C ASP A 67 25.24 -100.96 -29.98
N VAL A 68 24.10 -101.66 -30.12
CA VAL A 68 22.77 -101.04 -30.20
C VAL A 68 22.40 -100.34 -28.89
N GLU A 69 22.65 -100.96 -27.73
CA GLU A 69 22.37 -100.32 -26.44
C GLU A 69 23.32 -99.14 -26.18
N ALA A 70 24.60 -99.26 -26.56
CA ALA A 70 25.55 -98.15 -26.51
C ALA A 70 25.09 -96.96 -27.37
N ALA A 71 24.62 -97.21 -28.59
CA ALA A 71 24.07 -96.18 -29.47
C ALA A 71 22.80 -95.53 -28.90
N LYS A 72 21.91 -96.29 -28.26
CA LYS A 72 20.72 -95.73 -27.57
C LYS A 72 21.10 -94.84 -26.40
N VAL A 73 22.10 -95.23 -25.60
CA VAL A 73 22.59 -94.43 -24.48
C VAL A 73 23.23 -93.13 -25.00
N ALA A 74 24.04 -93.20 -26.05
CA ALA A 74 24.63 -92.02 -26.69
C ALA A 74 23.54 -91.05 -27.20
N ALA A 75 22.54 -91.55 -27.94
CA ALA A 75 21.43 -90.74 -28.43
C ALA A 75 20.62 -90.10 -27.29
N ARG A 76 20.40 -90.80 -26.17
CA ARG A 76 19.75 -90.23 -24.99
C ARG A 76 20.57 -89.11 -24.35
N ALA A 77 21.89 -89.29 -24.25
CA ALA A 77 22.78 -88.26 -23.72
C ALA A 77 22.80 -87.00 -24.61
N GLU A 78 22.78 -87.16 -25.93
CA GLU A 78 22.67 -86.04 -26.87
C GLU A 78 21.33 -85.29 -26.72
N VAL A 79 20.21 -86.01 -26.57
CA VAL A 79 18.90 -85.39 -26.33
C VAL A 79 18.86 -84.66 -24.98
N GLU A 80 19.43 -85.25 -23.93
CA GLU A 80 19.48 -84.61 -22.61
C GLU A 80 20.32 -83.34 -22.62
N THR A 81 21.49 -83.36 -23.27
CA THR A 81 22.34 -82.17 -23.40
C THR A 81 21.66 -81.07 -24.22
N ALA A 82 20.98 -81.41 -25.33
CA ALA A 82 20.17 -80.47 -26.10
C ALA A 82 19.01 -79.87 -25.27
N MET A 83 18.33 -80.68 -24.45
CA MET A 83 17.26 -80.20 -23.57
C MET A 83 17.78 -79.27 -22.47
N VAL A 84 18.99 -79.51 -21.94
CA VAL A 84 19.62 -78.62 -20.97
C VAL A 84 20.02 -77.29 -21.61
N LEU A 85 20.59 -77.31 -22.81
CA LEU A 85 20.96 -76.11 -23.55
C LEU A 85 19.73 -75.24 -23.87
N THR A 86 18.68 -75.84 -24.44
CA THR A 86 17.43 -75.12 -24.74
C THR A 86 16.76 -74.54 -23.48
N LYS A 87 16.75 -75.29 -22.36
CA LYS A 87 16.27 -74.75 -21.07
C LYS A 87 17.09 -73.55 -20.58
N ARG A 88 18.41 -73.57 -20.81
CA ARG A 88 19.29 -72.46 -20.45
C ARG A 88 19.02 -71.24 -21.32
N GLU A 89 18.94 -71.42 -22.63
CA GLU A 89 18.62 -70.35 -23.59
C GLU A 89 17.27 -69.70 -23.29
N VAL A 90 16.24 -70.50 -22.98
CA VAL A 90 14.91 -69.98 -22.58
C VAL A 90 14.99 -69.17 -21.29
N LYS A 91 15.77 -69.61 -20.29
CA LYS A 91 15.96 -68.85 -19.04
C LYS A 91 16.69 -67.53 -19.29
N GLU A 92 17.73 -67.54 -20.11
CA GLU A 92 18.49 -66.34 -20.48
C GLU A 92 17.59 -65.36 -21.25
N ALA A 93 16.81 -65.83 -22.23
CA ALA A 93 15.84 -65.01 -22.97
C ALA A 93 14.76 -64.40 -22.05
N MET A 94 14.25 -65.17 -21.08
CA MET A 94 13.27 -64.67 -20.10
C MET A 94 13.87 -63.62 -19.16
N ALA A 95 15.16 -63.74 -18.81
CA ALA A 95 15.87 -62.75 -18.01
C ALA A 95 16.07 -61.43 -18.77
N VAL A 96 16.43 -61.51 -20.06
CA VAL A 96 16.54 -60.33 -20.95
C VAL A 96 15.19 -59.64 -21.09
N ALA A 97 14.12 -60.40 -21.40
CA ALA A 97 12.78 -59.83 -21.53
C ALA A 97 12.30 -59.16 -20.22
N LYS A 98 12.65 -59.72 -19.06
CA LYS A 98 12.33 -59.10 -17.76
C LYS A 98 13.09 -57.79 -17.57
N HIS A 99 14.38 -57.75 -17.91
CA HIS A 99 15.20 -56.54 -17.83
C HIS A 99 14.64 -55.44 -18.76
N ASP A 100 14.29 -55.78 -20.01
CA ASP A 100 13.72 -54.82 -20.96
C ASP A 100 12.40 -54.22 -20.47
N VAL A 101 11.55 -55.02 -19.81
CA VAL A 101 10.30 -54.54 -19.18
C VAL A 101 10.60 -53.61 -18.01
N GLU A 102 11.57 -53.93 -17.17
CA GLU A 102 11.99 -53.07 -16.05
C GLU A 102 12.54 -51.73 -16.56
N GLU A 103 13.37 -51.74 -17.60
CA GLU A 103 13.91 -50.54 -18.24
C GLU A 103 12.80 -49.68 -18.88
N ALA A 104 11.87 -50.31 -19.61
CA ALA A 104 10.71 -49.61 -20.17
C ALA A 104 9.81 -48.98 -19.08
N MET A 105 9.63 -49.67 -17.94
CA MET A 105 8.86 -49.14 -16.81
C MET A 105 9.57 -47.95 -16.15
N LEU A 106 10.90 -47.97 -16.06
CA LEU A 106 11.69 -46.85 -15.54
C LEU A 106 11.63 -45.63 -16.49
N ALA A 107 11.74 -45.86 -17.80
CA ALA A 107 11.58 -44.81 -18.81
C ALA A 107 10.18 -44.17 -18.72
N ALA A 108 9.12 -44.97 -18.69
CA ALA A 108 7.75 -44.47 -18.54
C ALA A 108 7.52 -43.68 -17.24
N LYS A 109 8.13 -44.11 -16.12
CA LYS A 109 8.09 -43.34 -14.86
C LYS A 109 8.78 -41.99 -14.99
N LYS A 110 9.92 -41.93 -15.68
CA LYS A 110 10.66 -40.69 -15.91
C LYS A 110 9.83 -39.71 -16.75
N ASP A 111 9.23 -40.19 -17.84
CA ASP A 111 8.38 -39.37 -18.72
C ASP A 111 7.16 -38.81 -17.97
N VAL A 112 6.55 -39.60 -17.08
CA VAL A 112 5.44 -39.15 -16.23
C VAL A 112 5.88 -38.06 -15.26
N GLU A 113 7.06 -38.17 -14.64
CA GLU A 113 7.57 -37.14 -13.74
C GLU A 113 7.97 -35.86 -14.49
N GLU A 114 8.54 -35.98 -15.68
CA GLU A 114 8.81 -34.83 -16.56
C GLU A 114 7.51 -34.12 -16.97
N ALA A 115 6.48 -34.87 -17.40
CA ALA A 115 5.17 -34.32 -17.75
C ALA A 115 4.48 -33.62 -16.56
N LYS A 116 4.60 -34.18 -15.34
CA LYS A 116 4.10 -33.53 -14.12
C LYS A 116 4.84 -32.23 -13.81
N ALA A 117 6.16 -32.18 -14.01
CA ALA A 117 6.94 -30.96 -13.81
C ALA A 117 6.49 -29.86 -14.78
N THR A 118 6.36 -30.19 -16.07
CA THR A 118 5.86 -29.24 -17.08
C THR A 118 4.45 -28.74 -16.76
N ALA A 119 3.53 -29.63 -16.39
CA ALA A 119 2.17 -29.24 -16.00
C ALA A 119 2.15 -28.32 -14.76
N ARG A 120 3.05 -28.54 -13.79
CA ARG A 120 3.20 -27.68 -12.61
C ARG A 120 3.69 -26.29 -13.01
N ASP A 121 4.70 -26.21 -13.87
CA ASP A 121 5.27 -24.94 -14.34
C ASP A 121 4.23 -24.13 -15.15
N GLU A 122 3.42 -24.78 -15.98
CA GLU A 122 2.32 -24.14 -16.71
C GLU A 122 1.25 -23.58 -15.76
N VAL A 123 0.88 -24.33 -14.72
CA VAL A 123 -0.07 -23.87 -13.69
C VAL A 123 0.49 -22.68 -12.92
N GLU A 124 1.77 -22.71 -12.55
CA GLU A 124 2.43 -21.60 -11.86
C GLU A 124 2.49 -20.35 -12.75
N ALA A 125 2.80 -20.51 -14.04
CA ALA A 125 2.80 -19.42 -15.02
C ALA A 125 1.38 -18.81 -15.20
N ALA A 126 0.34 -19.64 -15.26
CA ALA A 126 -1.04 -19.20 -15.35
C ALA A 126 -1.49 -18.44 -14.08
N MET A 127 -1.13 -18.93 -12.89
CA MET A 127 -1.37 -18.22 -11.63
C MET A 127 -0.63 -16.88 -11.57
N ALA A 128 0.61 -16.83 -12.05
CA ALA A 128 1.38 -15.58 -12.12
C ALA A 128 0.74 -14.56 -13.08
N SER A 129 0.22 -15.00 -14.22
CA SER A 129 -0.49 -14.14 -15.17
C SER A 129 -1.78 -13.58 -14.57
N THR A 130 -2.64 -14.44 -14.04
CA THR A 130 -3.91 -14.02 -13.42
C THR A 130 -3.69 -13.07 -12.24
N LYS A 131 -2.62 -13.27 -11.45
CA LYS A 131 -2.24 -12.34 -10.38
C LYS A 131 -1.87 -10.95 -10.93
N ARG A 132 -1.17 -10.86 -12.07
CA ARG A 132 -0.85 -9.58 -12.72
C ARG A 132 -2.13 -8.91 -13.24
N ASP A 133 -3.00 -9.65 -13.91
CA ASP A 133 -4.26 -9.12 -14.44
C ASP A 133 -5.16 -8.54 -13.33
N VAL A 134 -5.24 -9.23 -12.19
CA VAL A 134 -5.97 -8.75 -11.00
C VAL A 134 -5.32 -7.49 -10.43
N GLN A 135 -3.99 -7.39 -10.40
CA GLN A 135 -3.30 -6.19 -9.95
C GLN A 135 -3.56 -5.00 -10.87
N GLU A 136 -3.49 -5.20 -12.19
CA GLU A 136 -3.77 -4.16 -13.20
C GLU A 136 -5.22 -3.68 -13.09
N ALA A 137 -6.19 -4.59 -12.98
CA ALA A 137 -7.59 -4.24 -12.77
C ALA A 137 -7.81 -3.44 -11.47
N MET A 138 -7.11 -3.81 -10.38
CA MET A 138 -7.19 -3.08 -9.12
C MET A 138 -6.60 -1.66 -9.23
N PHE A 139 -5.52 -1.48 -9.99
CA PHE A 139 -4.94 -0.16 -10.25
C PHE A 139 -5.85 0.70 -11.14
N ALA A 140 -6.43 0.13 -12.20
CA ALA A 140 -7.39 0.81 -13.06
C ALA A 140 -8.61 1.31 -12.25
N ALA A 141 -9.23 0.43 -11.45
CA ALA A 141 -10.37 0.81 -10.61
C ALA A 141 -10.03 1.90 -9.57
N LYS A 142 -8.80 1.91 -9.04
CA LYS A 142 -8.33 2.97 -8.15
C LYS A 142 -8.19 4.30 -8.88
N MET A 143 -7.65 4.29 -10.10
CA MET A 143 -7.52 5.50 -10.93
C MET A 143 -8.89 6.07 -11.29
N ASP A 144 -9.84 5.24 -11.71
CA ASP A 144 -11.22 5.66 -12.00
C ASP A 144 -11.89 6.31 -10.77
N SER A 145 -11.68 5.74 -9.57
CA SER A 145 -12.17 6.34 -8.33
C SER A 145 -11.52 7.69 -8.01
N PHE A 146 -10.23 7.86 -8.32
CA PHE A 146 -9.55 9.15 -8.18
C PHE A 146 -10.08 10.19 -9.17
N GLU A 147 -10.29 9.82 -10.43
CA GLU A 147 -10.87 10.70 -11.44
C GLU A 147 -12.28 11.13 -11.08
N ALA A 148 -13.13 10.20 -10.63
CA ALA A 148 -14.48 10.51 -10.15
C ALA A 148 -14.46 11.49 -8.95
N LYS A 149 -13.51 11.33 -8.01
CA LYS A 149 -13.35 12.27 -6.88
C LYS A 149 -12.88 13.64 -7.34
N ILE A 150 -12.05 13.73 -8.37
CA ILE A 150 -11.60 15.00 -8.95
C ILE A 150 -12.79 15.68 -9.65
N ALA A 151 -13.57 14.95 -10.44
CA ALA A 151 -14.76 15.47 -11.11
C ALA A 151 -15.78 16.03 -10.10
N ALA A 152 -16.12 15.27 -9.06
CA ALA A 152 -17.04 15.73 -8.01
C ALA A 152 -16.52 16.98 -7.28
N LYS A 153 -15.21 17.08 -7.01
CA LYS A 153 -14.62 18.29 -6.43
C LYS A 153 -14.71 19.50 -7.36
N ARG A 154 -14.56 19.30 -8.68
CA ARG A 154 -14.70 20.38 -9.67
C ARG A 154 -16.14 20.89 -9.71
N GLU A 155 -17.13 20.01 -9.75
CA GLU A 155 -18.56 20.40 -9.71
C GLU A 155 -18.89 21.22 -8.45
N VAL A 156 -18.38 20.82 -7.29
CA VAL A 156 -18.57 21.59 -6.04
C VAL A 156 -17.92 22.97 -6.11
N VAL A 157 -16.75 23.09 -6.75
CA VAL A 157 -16.07 24.38 -6.93
C VAL A 157 -16.84 25.27 -7.89
N GLU A 158 -17.31 24.73 -9.02
CA GLU A 158 -18.12 25.46 -10.00
C GLU A 158 -19.45 25.94 -9.39
N ALA A 159 -20.14 25.08 -8.63
CA ALA A 159 -21.36 25.47 -7.93
C ALA A 159 -21.11 26.59 -6.89
N LYS A 160 -19.98 26.56 -6.19
CA LYS A 160 -19.59 27.62 -5.25
C LYS A 160 -19.27 28.93 -5.96
N LEU A 161 -18.68 28.89 -7.15
CA LEU A 161 -18.41 30.08 -7.95
C LEU A 161 -19.71 30.70 -8.46
N ALA A 162 -20.61 29.89 -9.03
CA ALA A 162 -21.92 30.35 -9.48
C ALA A 162 -22.73 31.02 -8.34
N ALA A 163 -22.78 30.38 -7.16
CA ALA A 163 -23.46 30.96 -6.00
C ALA A 163 -22.83 32.29 -5.54
N ARG A 164 -21.49 32.43 -5.61
CA ARG A 164 -20.82 33.70 -5.29
C ARG A 164 -21.15 34.80 -6.29
N GLU A 165 -21.26 34.46 -7.57
CA GLU A 165 -21.65 35.41 -8.62
C GLU A 165 -23.09 35.89 -8.45
N GLU A 166 -24.02 34.98 -8.12
CA GLU A 166 -25.41 35.34 -7.81
C GLU A 166 -25.51 36.28 -6.59
N ILE A 167 -24.79 35.96 -5.51
CA ILE A 167 -24.73 36.81 -4.31
C ILE A 167 -24.13 38.18 -4.65
N ALA A 168 -23.06 38.24 -5.45
CA ALA A 168 -22.45 39.49 -5.88
C ALA A 168 -23.41 40.33 -6.74
N ALA A 169 -24.14 39.70 -7.65
CA ALA A 169 -25.16 40.35 -8.46
C ALA A 169 -26.31 40.92 -7.60
N ALA A 170 -26.80 40.15 -6.62
CA ALA A 170 -27.82 40.58 -5.67
C ALA A 170 -27.34 41.76 -4.80
N MET A 171 -26.11 41.72 -4.30
CA MET A 171 -25.51 42.85 -3.57
C MET A 171 -25.35 44.10 -4.45
N ALA A 172 -25.01 43.93 -5.73
CA ALA A 172 -24.92 45.05 -6.66
C ALA A 172 -26.30 45.67 -6.94
N ALA A 173 -27.35 44.86 -7.10
CA ALA A 173 -28.71 45.33 -7.27
C ALA A 173 -29.22 46.12 -6.05
N THR A 174 -29.10 45.55 -4.86
CA THR A 174 -29.50 46.22 -3.61
C THR A 174 -28.75 47.54 -3.37
N LYS A 175 -27.46 47.61 -3.74
CA LYS A 175 -26.70 48.87 -3.68
C LYS A 175 -27.24 49.92 -4.66
N ARG A 176 -27.67 49.54 -5.86
CA ARG A 176 -28.30 50.46 -6.83
C ARG A 176 -29.64 50.97 -6.30
N ASP A 177 -30.47 50.09 -5.76
CA ASP A 177 -31.78 50.45 -5.20
C ASP A 177 -31.62 51.41 -4.02
N ALA A 178 -30.64 51.16 -3.14
CA ALA A 178 -30.32 52.07 -2.03
C ALA A 178 -29.85 53.45 -2.51
N ILE A 179 -29.05 53.52 -3.57
CA ILE A 179 -28.63 54.79 -4.18
C ILE A 179 -29.83 55.52 -4.77
N ALA A 180 -30.71 54.82 -5.49
CA ALA A 180 -31.92 55.39 -6.07
C ALA A 180 -32.88 55.92 -4.99
N ALA A 181 -33.11 55.15 -3.93
CA ALA A 181 -33.91 55.56 -2.78
C ALA A 181 -33.33 56.79 -2.07
N ARG A 182 -32.01 56.86 -1.90
CA ARG A 182 -31.34 58.04 -1.33
C ARG A 182 -31.47 59.27 -2.23
N ALA A 183 -31.42 59.09 -3.55
CA ALA A 183 -31.62 60.18 -4.51
C ALA A 183 -33.06 60.72 -4.44
N ALA A 184 -34.06 59.83 -4.39
CA ALA A 184 -35.48 60.20 -4.24
C ALA A 184 -35.75 60.91 -2.89
N ALA A 185 -35.22 60.38 -1.78
CA ALA A 185 -35.33 61.04 -0.48
C ALA A 185 -34.66 62.42 -0.47
N LYS A 186 -33.54 62.59 -1.19
CA LYS A 186 -32.89 63.89 -1.33
C LYS A 186 -33.78 64.87 -2.11
N THR A 187 -34.44 64.43 -3.19
CA THR A 187 -35.36 65.30 -3.94
C THR A 187 -36.58 65.70 -3.11
N GLU A 188 -37.18 64.77 -2.37
CA GLU A 188 -38.29 65.07 -1.45
C GLU A 188 -37.88 66.08 -0.37
N VAL A 189 -36.66 65.95 0.19
CA VAL A 189 -36.14 66.91 1.18
C VAL A 189 -35.91 68.28 0.56
N GLU A 190 -35.38 68.37 -0.67
CA GLU A 190 -35.19 69.66 -1.34
C GLU A 190 -36.52 70.31 -1.75
N GLU A 191 -37.52 69.53 -2.17
CA GLU A 191 -38.89 70.00 -2.42
C GLU A 191 -39.55 70.51 -1.13
N ALA A 192 -39.49 69.73 -0.04
CA ALA A 192 -40.00 70.14 1.26
C ALA A 192 -39.28 71.40 1.80
N LYS A 193 -37.97 71.54 1.57
CA LYS A 193 -37.24 72.78 1.89
C LYS A 193 -37.71 73.96 1.05
N ALA A 194 -37.99 73.77 -0.24
CA ALA A 194 -38.50 74.82 -1.11
C ALA A 194 -39.90 75.26 -0.68
N GLU A 195 -40.78 74.33 -0.34
CA GLU A 195 -42.09 74.61 0.25
C GLU A 195 -41.97 75.33 1.59
N ALA A 196 -41.12 74.85 2.49
CA ALA A 196 -40.87 75.49 3.78
C ALA A 196 -40.27 76.90 3.62
N LEU A 197 -39.40 77.12 2.63
CA LEU A 197 -38.88 78.44 2.30
C LEU A 197 -39.98 79.36 1.76
N ALA A 198 -40.87 78.86 0.89
CA ALA A 198 -42.02 79.60 0.39
C ALA A 198 -43.02 79.96 1.52
N ALA A 199 -43.33 79.00 2.38
CA ALA A 199 -44.14 79.20 3.59
C ALA A 199 -43.47 80.19 4.55
N ARG A 200 -42.14 80.13 4.70
CA ARG A 200 -41.38 81.09 5.49
C ARG A 200 -41.34 82.47 4.84
N MET A 201 -41.33 82.60 3.51
CA MET A 201 -41.44 83.89 2.84
C MET A 201 -42.82 84.53 3.06
N LEU A 202 -43.89 83.74 2.99
CA LEU A 202 -45.24 84.15 3.35
C LEU A 202 -45.34 84.51 4.85
N GLY A 203 -44.77 83.67 5.71
CA GLY A 203 -44.65 83.92 7.14
C GLY A 203 -43.73 85.10 7.49
N VAL A 204 -42.76 85.47 6.64
CA VAL A 204 -41.93 86.68 6.78
C VAL A 204 -42.70 87.92 6.37
N GLU A 205 -43.63 87.84 5.42
CA GLU A 205 -44.59 88.92 5.10
C GLU A 205 -45.60 89.12 6.24
N GLU A 206 -46.19 88.04 6.77
CA GLU A 206 -47.04 88.10 7.97
C GLU A 206 -46.26 88.53 9.21
N ALA A 207 -45.02 88.06 9.38
CA ALA A 207 -44.12 88.51 10.44
C ALA A 207 -43.62 89.93 10.20
N ARG A 208 -43.61 90.48 8.98
CA ARG A 208 -43.32 91.91 8.71
C ARG A 208 -44.43 92.80 9.27
N LEU A 209 -45.67 92.32 9.22
CA LEU A 209 -46.83 92.94 9.85
C LEU A 209 -46.80 92.77 11.39
N ALA A 210 -46.40 91.61 11.92
CA ALA A 210 -46.28 91.36 13.35
C ALA A 210 -45.01 91.99 14.00
N ALA A 211 -43.92 92.17 13.24
CA ALA A 211 -42.65 92.76 13.70
C ALA A 211 -42.69 94.29 13.80
N ARG A 212 -43.75 94.94 13.31
CA ARG A 212 -44.08 96.33 13.69
C ARG A 212 -44.55 96.44 15.15
N GLN A 213 -44.92 95.32 15.79
CA GLN A 213 -45.43 95.27 17.17
C GLN A 213 -44.50 94.62 18.20
N ASN A 214 -43.39 93.97 17.79
CA ASN A 214 -42.52 93.21 18.69
C ASN A 214 -41.02 93.53 18.51
N TYR A 215 -40.66 94.83 18.47
CA TYR A 215 -39.28 95.33 18.49
C TYR A 215 -38.82 95.70 19.92
N ALA A 216 -39.34 95.01 20.93
CA ALA A 216 -38.98 95.25 22.33
C ALA A 216 -39.00 93.95 23.15
N GLU A 217 -38.39 92.86 22.69
CA GLU A 217 -37.92 91.81 23.60
C GLU A 217 -36.95 90.82 22.91
N ARG A 218 -35.71 90.82 23.42
CA ARG A 218 -34.69 89.74 23.35
C ARG A 218 -33.72 89.72 22.16
N HIS A 219 -32.67 90.52 22.35
CA HIS A 219 -31.33 90.22 21.82
C HIS A 219 -30.67 88.99 22.51
N ALA A 220 -29.83 88.32 21.72
CA ALA A 220 -28.55 87.65 22.06
C ALA A 220 -28.49 86.13 22.38
N GLY A 221 -27.67 85.41 21.60
CA GLY A 221 -26.68 84.48 22.15
C GLY A 221 -26.63 83.05 21.57
N ARG A 222 -25.66 82.76 20.69
CA ARG A 222 -24.90 81.48 20.72
C ARG A 222 -23.59 81.55 19.93
N LYS A 223 -22.55 82.05 20.59
CA LYS A 223 -21.16 81.60 20.41
C LYS A 223 -20.85 80.62 21.55
N ARG A 224 -19.87 79.75 21.31
CA ARG A 224 -19.13 78.85 22.24
C ARG A 224 -19.66 77.41 22.31
N SER A 225 -19.07 76.51 21.51
CA SER A 225 -18.73 75.20 22.03
C SER A 225 -17.46 75.37 22.87
N LEU A 226 -17.63 75.59 24.16
CA LEU A 226 -16.56 75.41 25.13
C LEU A 226 -16.07 73.96 24.97
N GLN A 227 -14.84 73.78 24.51
CA GLN A 227 -14.10 72.54 24.73
C GLN A 227 -13.99 72.41 26.25
N LEU A 228 -14.87 71.61 26.85
CA LEU A 228 -14.64 71.09 28.18
C LEU A 228 -13.44 70.15 28.03
N HIS A 229 -12.25 70.65 28.35
CA HIS A 229 -11.13 69.76 28.62
C HIS A 229 -11.57 68.87 29.78
N ALA A 230 -11.60 67.56 29.56
CA ALA A 230 -11.82 66.60 30.62
C ALA A 230 -10.63 66.73 31.58
N ALA A 231 -10.85 67.35 32.74
CA ALA A 231 -9.79 67.54 33.72
C ALA A 231 -9.17 66.19 34.07
N VAL A 232 -7.84 66.10 33.97
CA VAL A 232 -7.13 64.89 34.37
C VAL A 232 -7.26 64.75 35.90
N PRO A 233 -7.70 63.59 36.42
CA PRO A 233 -7.77 63.33 37.85
C PRO A 233 -6.44 63.64 38.58
N PRO A 234 -6.49 64.15 39.83
CA PRO A 234 -5.28 64.45 40.60
C PRO A 234 -4.35 63.24 40.69
N GLY A 235 -3.05 63.45 40.43
CA GLY A 235 -2.03 62.40 40.45
C GLY A 235 -1.91 61.60 39.15
N LYS A 236 -2.74 61.87 38.13
CA LYS A 236 -2.58 61.33 36.77
C LYS A 236 -2.06 62.42 35.83
N LYS A 237 -1.35 62.02 34.78
CA LYS A 237 -0.88 62.91 33.70
C LYS A 237 -1.77 62.84 32.47
N TYR A 238 -2.39 61.69 32.22
CA TYR A 238 -3.17 61.44 31.01
C TYR A 238 -4.52 60.83 31.39
N ASN A 239 -5.58 61.20 30.66
CA ASN A 239 -6.87 60.52 30.73
C ASN A 239 -6.75 59.09 30.16
N TYR A 240 -5.95 58.89 29.11
CA TYR A 240 -5.76 57.56 28.55
C TYR A 240 -4.34 57.34 28.02
N PHE A 241 -3.91 56.08 28.05
CA PHE A 241 -2.74 55.60 27.34
C PHE A 241 -3.19 54.86 26.07
N LEU A 242 -2.63 55.16 24.90
CA LEU A 242 -2.98 54.49 23.65
C LEU A 242 -1.90 53.50 23.21
N SER A 243 -2.16 52.23 23.50
CA SER A 243 -1.31 51.09 23.14
C SER A 243 -1.66 50.59 21.74
N HIS A 244 -0.64 50.41 20.90
CA HIS A 244 -0.78 49.85 19.57
C HIS A 244 0.55 49.24 19.13
N LYS A 245 0.50 48.36 18.11
CA LYS A 245 1.72 47.94 17.42
C LYS A 245 2.01 48.89 16.28
N LYS A 246 3.25 49.40 16.20
CA LYS A 246 3.63 50.42 15.23
C LYS A 246 3.67 49.91 13.79
N THR A 247 4.31 48.76 13.56
CA THR A 247 4.40 48.14 12.24
C THR A 247 3.91 46.70 12.28
N HIS A 248 2.99 46.36 11.39
CA HIS A 248 2.49 45.02 11.13
C HIS A 248 3.20 44.41 9.93
N SER A 249 3.54 43.12 9.97
CA SER A 249 4.27 42.46 8.87
C SER A 249 3.56 42.51 7.51
N LYS A 250 2.22 42.53 7.48
CA LYS A 250 1.40 42.54 6.26
C LYS A 250 0.74 43.89 6.00
N LEU A 251 0.19 44.52 7.05
CA LEU A 251 -0.59 45.76 6.93
C LEU A 251 0.24 47.04 7.06
N GLY A 252 1.56 46.92 7.24
CA GLY A 252 2.45 48.07 7.40
C GLY A 252 2.08 48.92 8.61
N ARG A 253 1.83 50.22 8.41
CA ARG A 253 1.52 51.20 9.47
C ARG A 253 0.02 51.43 9.67
N GLN A 254 -0.83 50.51 9.24
CA GLN A 254 -2.28 50.69 9.36
C GLN A 254 -2.75 50.77 10.82
N SER A 255 -2.19 49.92 11.70
CA SER A 255 -2.45 49.96 13.16
C SER A 255 -2.03 51.30 13.79
N GLU A 256 -0.86 51.84 13.41
CA GLU A 256 -0.39 53.17 13.84
C GLU A 256 -1.31 54.29 13.32
N SER A 257 -1.75 54.21 12.07
CA SER A 257 -2.65 55.19 11.45
C SER A 257 -4.02 55.21 12.14
N LEU A 258 -4.56 54.03 12.48
CA LEU A 258 -5.80 53.90 13.25
C LEU A 258 -5.64 54.46 14.66
N ALA A 259 -4.56 54.11 15.35
CA ALA A 259 -4.27 54.64 16.67
C ALA A 259 -4.15 56.18 16.65
N MET A 260 -3.44 56.75 15.68
CA MET A 260 -3.34 58.21 15.51
C MET A 260 -4.72 58.85 15.27
N ALA A 261 -5.56 58.29 14.41
CA ALA A 261 -6.91 58.80 14.16
C ALA A 261 -7.81 58.75 15.42
N LEU A 262 -7.67 57.70 16.22
CA LEU A 262 -8.37 57.58 17.50
C LEU A 262 -7.85 58.60 18.52
N HIS A 263 -6.52 58.79 18.59
CA HIS A 263 -5.90 59.79 19.44
C HIS A 263 -6.43 61.19 19.12
N ASP A 264 -6.40 61.60 17.85
CA ASP A 264 -6.91 62.89 17.39
C ASP A 264 -8.39 63.09 17.70
N SER A 265 -9.18 62.03 17.55
CA SER A 265 -10.62 62.05 17.84
C SER A 265 -10.90 62.26 19.33
N GLN A 266 -10.20 61.55 20.21
CA GLN A 266 -10.38 61.71 21.67
C GLN A 266 -9.78 63.02 22.18
N SER A 267 -8.67 63.48 21.60
CA SER A 267 -8.12 64.80 21.87
C SER A 267 -9.09 65.92 21.48
N SER A 268 -9.77 65.77 20.34
CA SER A 268 -10.83 66.70 19.90
C SER A 268 -12.06 66.67 20.82
N ALA A 269 -12.32 65.54 21.47
CA ALA A 269 -13.34 65.38 22.50
C ALA A 269 -12.92 65.94 23.88
N GLY A 270 -11.69 66.46 24.01
CA GLY A 270 -11.20 67.13 25.21
C GLY A 270 -10.39 66.25 26.17
N PHE A 271 -10.06 65.00 25.79
CA PHE A 271 -9.20 64.12 26.58
C PHE A 271 -7.72 64.32 26.28
N VAL A 272 -6.89 64.27 27.32
CA VAL A 272 -5.43 64.27 27.20
C VAL A 272 -4.95 62.82 27.15
N GLY A 273 -4.42 62.37 26.02
CA GLY A 273 -3.88 61.03 25.84
C GLY A 273 -2.35 61.00 25.78
N PHE A 274 -1.75 59.88 26.17
CA PHE A 274 -0.37 59.54 25.81
C PHE A 274 -0.36 58.64 24.57
N PHE A 275 0.45 59.01 23.57
CA PHE A 275 0.63 58.28 22.32
C PHE A 275 2.11 58.37 21.91
N ASP A 276 2.76 57.22 21.72
CA ASP A 276 4.17 57.18 21.31
C ASP A 276 4.32 57.46 19.80
N ILE A 277 4.80 58.66 19.48
CA ILE A 277 5.07 59.10 18.09
C ILE A 277 6.47 58.65 17.64
N ASP A 278 7.43 58.57 18.58
CA ASP A 278 8.86 58.55 18.26
C ASP A 278 9.49 57.15 18.15
N ASP A 279 8.66 56.11 17.99
CA ASP A 279 9.10 54.72 17.74
C ASP A 279 9.95 54.18 18.89
N LEU A 280 9.62 54.57 20.12
CA LEU A 280 10.33 54.16 21.33
C LEU A 280 11.84 54.45 21.32
N LYS A 281 12.35 55.30 20.42
CA LYS A 281 13.80 55.59 20.29
C LYS A 281 14.38 56.26 21.53
N THR A 282 13.54 56.91 22.32
CA THR A 282 13.91 57.71 23.49
C THR A 282 13.30 57.20 24.80
N ILE A 283 12.35 56.25 24.73
CA ILE A 283 11.56 55.82 25.88
C ILE A 283 12.06 54.47 26.38
N THR A 284 12.45 54.41 27.65
CA THR A 284 12.84 53.16 28.30
C THR A 284 11.60 52.34 28.69
N PRO A 285 11.70 51.00 28.78
CA PRO A 285 10.62 50.13 29.28
C PRO A 285 10.03 50.60 30.63
N GLN A 286 10.88 51.13 31.52
CA GLN A 286 10.49 51.63 32.82
C GLN A 286 9.67 52.92 32.70
N GLN A 287 10.11 53.85 31.84
CA GLN A 287 9.39 55.09 31.59
C GLN A 287 8.01 54.80 30.98
N LEU A 288 7.95 53.89 30.01
CA LEU A 288 6.69 53.47 29.38
C LEU A 288 5.71 52.88 30.40
N ALA A 289 6.18 51.99 31.27
CA ALA A 289 5.36 51.43 32.34
C ALA A 289 4.86 52.50 33.33
N GLU A 290 5.68 53.53 33.60
CA GLU A 290 5.30 54.65 34.45
C GLU A 290 4.25 55.54 33.76
N ASP A 291 4.39 55.83 32.48
CA ASP A 291 3.38 56.60 31.72
C ASP A 291 2.03 55.86 31.63
N VAL A 292 2.06 54.52 31.54
CA VAL A 292 0.85 53.70 31.71
C VAL A 292 0.24 53.93 33.09
N LYS A 293 1.03 53.85 34.18
CA LYS A 293 0.53 54.10 35.55
C LYS A 293 -0.01 55.51 35.74
N MET A 294 0.57 56.50 35.07
CA MET A 294 0.13 57.89 35.12
C MET A 294 -1.12 58.16 34.28
N SER A 295 -1.67 57.14 33.61
CA SER A 295 -2.91 57.23 32.84
C SER A 295 -4.13 56.75 33.66
N CYS A 296 -5.32 57.31 33.40
CA CYS A 296 -6.56 56.87 34.06
C CYS A 296 -7.08 55.56 33.47
N ALA A 297 -7.01 55.44 32.15
CA ALA A 297 -7.45 54.27 31.41
C ALA A 297 -6.43 53.90 30.34
N ARG A 298 -6.55 52.72 29.75
CA ARG A 298 -5.80 52.34 28.55
C ARG A 298 -6.73 51.94 27.43
N ILE A 299 -6.41 52.39 26.23
CA ILE A 299 -7.00 51.94 24.99
C ILE A 299 -5.96 51.09 24.27
N VAL A 300 -6.35 49.91 23.80
CA VAL A 300 -5.47 48.99 23.07
C VAL A 300 -6.06 48.74 21.68
N VAL A 301 -5.34 49.12 20.63
CA VAL A 301 -5.68 48.77 19.25
C VAL A 301 -5.12 47.39 18.94
N LEU A 302 -6.01 46.45 18.68
CA LEU A 302 -5.71 45.03 18.49
C LEU A 302 -5.83 44.61 17.02
N HIS A 303 -4.82 43.86 16.60
CA HIS A 303 -4.79 43.04 15.39
C HIS A 303 -4.08 41.71 15.68
N ASP A 304 -3.93 40.85 14.68
CA ASP A 304 -3.38 39.47 14.78
C ASP A 304 -1.89 39.37 15.13
N GLU A 305 -1.19 40.49 15.34
CA GLU A 305 0.19 40.48 15.84
C GLU A 305 0.44 41.43 17.01
N THR A 306 -0.58 42.15 17.50
CA THR A 306 -0.42 43.06 18.65
C THR A 306 -0.02 42.27 19.90
N SER A 307 -0.63 41.09 20.07
CA SER A 307 -0.32 40.10 21.11
C SER A 307 1.12 39.62 21.10
N LEU A 308 1.80 39.69 19.95
CA LEU A 308 3.18 39.25 19.79
C LEU A 308 4.20 40.36 20.10
N SER A 309 3.76 41.60 20.30
CA SER A 309 4.64 42.73 20.62
C SER A 309 5.05 42.70 22.09
N ALA A 310 6.35 42.54 22.35
CA ALA A 310 6.90 42.57 23.71
C ALA A 310 6.60 43.90 24.44
N TRP A 311 6.56 45.01 23.70
CA TRP A 311 6.20 46.33 24.23
C TRP A 311 4.73 46.41 24.63
N CYS A 312 3.82 45.91 23.79
CA CYS A 312 2.40 45.87 24.13
C CYS A 312 2.18 44.97 25.35
N GLN A 313 2.82 43.80 25.42
CA GLN A 313 2.73 42.92 26.60
C GLN A 313 3.24 43.57 27.89
N LEU A 314 4.34 44.34 27.81
CA LEU A 314 4.88 45.09 28.94
C LEU A 314 3.86 46.12 29.45
N GLU A 315 3.29 46.90 28.53
CA GLU A 315 2.23 47.84 28.85
C GLU A 315 1.05 47.09 29.49
N TRP A 316 0.65 45.96 28.93
CA TRP A 316 -0.47 45.12 29.40
C TRP A 316 -0.33 44.75 30.86
N LYS A 317 0.83 44.22 31.20
CA LYS A 317 1.19 43.89 32.56
C LYS A 317 1.26 45.11 33.48
N ALA A 318 1.78 46.24 33.00
CA ALA A 318 1.84 47.47 33.80
C ALA A 318 0.44 48.00 34.18
N ALA A 319 -0.51 47.98 33.24
CA ALA A 319 -1.89 48.38 33.53
C ALA A 319 -2.61 47.38 34.45
N GLU A 320 -2.40 46.09 34.27
CA GLU A 320 -2.96 45.03 35.13
C GLU A 320 -2.49 45.21 36.58
N LEU A 321 -1.17 45.36 36.79
CA LEU A 321 -0.59 45.59 38.11
C LEU A 321 -1.06 46.90 38.76
N ALA A 322 -1.38 47.92 37.95
CA ALA A 322 -1.87 49.21 38.41
C ALA A 322 -3.40 49.28 38.55
N GLY A 323 -4.13 48.20 38.22
CA GLY A 323 -5.59 48.18 38.23
C GLY A 323 -6.23 49.16 37.24
N ILE A 324 -5.54 49.49 36.15
CA ILE A 324 -6.00 50.45 35.15
C ILE A 324 -6.98 49.76 34.20
N PRO A 325 -8.20 50.30 34.00
CA PRO A 325 -9.18 49.72 33.10
C PRO A 325 -8.69 49.78 31.65
N VAL A 326 -8.99 48.73 30.89
CA VAL A 326 -8.51 48.57 29.51
C VAL A 326 -9.67 48.39 28.55
N LEU A 327 -9.74 49.25 27.53
CA LEU A 327 -10.65 49.12 26.41
C LEU A 327 -9.90 48.56 25.20
N CYS A 328 -10.38 47.43 24.70
CA CYS A 328 -9.85 46.80 23.49
C CYS A 328 -10.64 47.25 22.27
N ILE A 329 -9.92 47.71 21.25
CA ILE A 329 -10.46 48.10 19.95
C ILE A 329 -9.91 47.12 18.92
N VAL A 330 -10.78 46.37 18.27
CA VAL A 330 -10.38 45.42 17.21
C VAL A 330 -10.55 46.09 15.86
N ASP A 331 -9.50 46.09 15.05
CA ASP A 331 -9.59 46.47 13.64
C ASP A 331 -10.29 45.36 12.83
N ALA A 332 -11.63 45.39 12.88
CA ALA A 332 -12.49 44.39 12.26
C ALA A 332 -12.56 44.55 10.73
N HIS A 333 -11.96 45.62 10.17
CA HIS A 333 -11.84 45.76 8.72
C HIS A 333 -10.76 44.83 8.16
N ASN A 334 -9.62 44.74 8.85
CA ASN A 334 -8.46 44.01 8.33
C ASN A 334 -8.25 42.65 8.99
N VAL A 335 -8.77 42.45 10.21
CA VAL A 335 -8.51 41.22 10.97
C VAL A 335 -9.81 40.62 11.53
N SER A 336 -9.88 39.29 11.48
CA SER A 336 -10.98 38.54 12.11
C SER A 336 -10.95 38.70 13.63
N ARG A 337 -12.08 39.14 14.19
CA ARG A 337 -12.26 39.27 15.65
C ARG A 337 -11.96 37.97 16.40
N THR A 338 -12.33 36.82 15.83
CA THR A 338 -12.09 35.50 16.45
C THR A 338 -10.60 35.23 16.62
N THR A 339 -9.79 35.53 15.60
CA THR A 339 -8.34 35.34 15.65
C THR A 339 -7.70 36.21 16.72
N VAL A 340 -8.10 37.47 16.81
CA VAL A 340 -7.60 38.39 17.85
C VAL A 340 -8.01 37.93 19.24
N LEU A 341 -9.25 37.46 19.40
CA LEU A 341 -9.78 36.94 20.66
C LEU A 341 -8.96 35.76 21.18
N GLU A 342 -8.72 34.76 20.33
CA GLU A 342 -7.96 33.55 20.68
C GLU A 342 -6.54 33.89 21.13
N GLN A 343 -5.87 34.82 20.43
CA GLN A 343 -4.52 35.24 20.79
C GLN A 343 -4.49 36.03 22.11
N VAL A 344 -5.39 36.99 22.28
CA VAL A 344 -5.42 37.82 23.49
C VAL A 344 -5.77 37.01 24.73
N GLN A 345 -6.69 36.03 24.60
CA GLN A 345 -7.05 35.13 25.70
C GLN A 345 -5.83 34.35 26.23
N GLN A 346 -4.86 34.05 25.38
CA GLN A 346 -3.62 33.38 25.79
C GLN A 346 -2.61 34.32 26.45
N CYS A 347 -2.65 35.62 26.14
CA CYS A 347 -1.66 36.58 26.61
C CYS A 347 -2.04 37.30 27.92
N SER A 348 -3.28 37.76 28.06
CA SER A 348 -3.70 38.51 29.26
C SER A 348 -5.21 38.47 29.43
N SER A 349 -5.67 37.93 30.55
CA SER A 349 -7.09 37.91 30.93
C SER A 349 -7.62 39.32 31.24
N HIS A 350 -6.75 40.26 31.64
CA HIS A 350 -7.10 41.65 31.95
C HIS A 350 -7.71 42.41 30.75
N LEU A 351 -7.38 42.02 29.53
CA LEU A 351 -7.93 42.60 28.30
C LEU A 351 -9.39 42.18 28.03
N MET A 352 -9.90 41.19 28.75
CA MET A 352 -11.24 40.63 28.54
C MET A 352 -12.30 41.21 29.49
N VAL A 353 -11.90 42.11 30.39
CA VAL A 353 -12.78 42.66 31.44
C VAL A 353 -13.89 43.54 30.87
N HIS A 354 -13.59 44.31 29.82
CA HIS A 354 -14.54 45.22 29.18
C HIS A 354 -14.98 44.71 27.81
N GLN A 355 -16.19 45.11 27.39
CA GLN A 355 -16.69 44.80 26.06
C GLN A 355 -15.79 45.44 24.99
N TRP A 356 -15.35 44.63 24.03
CA TRP A 356 -14.50 45.09 22.94
C TRP A 356 -15.30 45.93 21.93
N VAL A 357 -14.67 47.00 21.44
CA VAL A 357 -15.21 47.84 20.37
C VAL A 357 -14.69 47.34 19.04
N SER A 358 -15.58 47.02 18.11
CA SER A 358 -15.20 46.68 16.73
C SER A 358 -15.10 47.96 15.91
N TYR A 359 -13.92 48.23 15.37
CA TYR A 359 -13.67 49.37 14.50
C TYR A 359 -13.75 48.92 13.04
N ILE A 360 -14.64 49.56 12.27
CA ILE A 360 -14.81 49.39 10.82
C ILE A 360 -15.02 50.80 10.25
N ASP A 361 -14.44 51.11 9.10
CA ASP A 361 -14.50 52.45 8.50
C ASP A 361 -15.93 53.00 8.34
N THR A 362 -16.89 52.13 8.04
CA THR A 362 -18.33 52.50 7.92
C THR A 362 -18.96 52.92 9.25
N TYR A 363 -18.43 52.43 10.38
CA TYR A 363 -18.95 52.64 11.73
C TYR A 363 -17.97 53.40 12.63
N ARG A 364 -16.99 54.10 12.05
CA ARG A 364 -15.97 54.85 12.79
C ARG A 364 -16.55 55.84 13.80
N TYR A 365 -17.67 56.48 13.47
CA TYR A 365 -18.32 57.46 14.34
C TYR A 365 -18.89 56.80 15.59
N ASP A 366 -19.57 55.67 15.44
CA ASP A 366 -20.14 54.92 16.55
C ASP A 366 -19.04 54.31 17.44
N ALA A 367 -17.95 53.81 16.84
CA ALA A 367 -16.80 53.32 17.58
C ALA A 367 -16.14 54.43 18.41
N THR A 368 -15.88 55.60 17.80
CA THR A 368 -15.34 56.78 18.49
C THR A 368 -16.26 57.25 19.61
N ARG A 369 -17.58 57.29 19.38
CA ARG A 369 -18.56 57.65 20.40
C ARG A 369 -18.53 56.68 21.58
N GLN A 370 -18.52 55.37 21.32
CA GLN A 370 -18.43 54.35 22.38
C GLN A 370 -17.15 54.49 23.20
N ILE A 371 -16.01 54.79 22.56
CA ILE A 371 -14.74 55.03 23.25
C ILE A 371 -14.83 56.27 24.13
N THR A 372 -15.40 57.36 23.61
CA THR A 372 -15.60 58.62 24.36
C THR A 372 -16.51 58.40 25.57
N GLU A 373 -17.64 57.73 25.40
CA GLU A 373 -18.56 57.37 26.49
C GLU A 373 -17.86 56.51 27.55
N TRP A 374 -17.09 55.51 27.13
CA TRP A 374 -16.32 54.65 28.02
C TRP A 374 -15.25 55.44 28.80
N LEU A 375 -14.52 56.34 28.14
CA LEU A 375 -13.54 57.22 28.78
C LEU A 375 -14.20 58.18 29.77
N HIS A 376 -15.40 58.69 29.49
CA HIS A 376 -16.12 59.49 30.49
C HIS A 376 -16.40 58.68 31.75
N VAL A 377 -16.88 57.44 31.62
CA VAL A 377 -17.16 56.56 32.76
C VAL A 377 -15.90 56.31 33.60
N HIS A 378 -14.75 56.07 32.96
CA HIS A 378 -13.54 55.65 33.66
C HIS A 378 -12.57 56.79 34.05
N CYS A 379 -12.65 57.94 33.38
CA CYS A 379 -11.69 59.03 33.56
C CYS A 379 -12.30 60.29 34.19
N THR A 380 -13.63 60.47 34.13
CA THR A 380 -14.30 61.67 34.68
C THR A 380 -15.17 61.37 35.90
N ALA A 381 -15.54 60.12 36.13
CA ALA A 381 -16.19 59.75 37.38
C ALA A 381 -15.17 59.82 38.53
N PRO A 382 -15.46 60.55 39.63
CA PRO A 382 -14.69 60.45 40.85
C PRO A 382 -14.95 59.07 41.43
N THR A 383 -14.24 58.06 40.92
CA THR A 383 -14.26 56.71 41.47
C THR A 383 -13.39 56.70 42.73
N LEU A 384 -13.79 57.53 43.69
CA LEU A 384 -13.48 57.34 45.10
C LEU A 384 -14.17 56.03 45.53
N LEU A 385 -13.42 55.16 46.21
CA LEU A 385 -13.91 54.04 47.03
C LEU A 385 -14.24 52.70 46.34
N ARG A 386 -13.29 52.06 45.64
CA ARG A 386 -13.37 50.59 45.45
C ARG A 386 -12.10 49.77 45.74
N ALA A 387 -10.98 50.39 46.13
CA ALA A 387 -9.72 49.68 46.36
C ALA A 387 -9.36 49.40 47.83
N ALA A 388 -10.34 49.39 48.74
CA ALA A 388 -10.11 49.01 50.15
C ALA A 388 -11.08 47.92 50.59
N SER A 389 -10.92 46.69 50.07
CA SER A 389 -11.52 45.47 50.64
C SER A 389 -11.09 44.22 49.86
N PHE A 390 -9.80 43.89 49.86
CA PHE A 390 -9.35 42.51 49.58
C PHE A 390 -8.00 42.26 50.26
N THR A 391 -8.02 42.30 51.60
CA THR A 391 -7.05 41.59 52.45
C THR A 391 -7.85 40.91 53.55
N SER A 392 -8.17 39.63 53.33
CA SER A 392 -8.16 38.61 54.36
C SER A 392 -7.96 37.24 53.73
#